data_AF-A0A1G4BGW7-F1
#
_entry.id   AF-A0A1G4BGW7-F1
#
_cell.length_a   1.000
_cell.length_b   1.000
_cell.length_c   1.000
_cell.angle_alpha   90.00
_cell.angle_beta   90.00
_cell.angle_gamma   90.00
#
_symmetry.space_group_name_H-M   'P 1'
#
loop_
_entity.id
_entity.type
_entity.pdbx_description
1 polymer ?
#
loop_
_entity_poly.entity_id
_entity_poly.type
_entity_poly.pdbx_seq_one_letter_code
_entity_poly.pdbx_strand_id
1 'polypeptide(L)'
;MQQSILTNIFLAVSLMSTAALGKAISVPGPAIVVRQTNPTTPAAQSTIMSCGEYSRIANLSTVGANSTYRATFFEASPNGNQFNAEVLDTAILKLPSVIMDRALNEACGNLTALAIQEAANNFTIRTVLQFSNIPPAAPLDISTNIIFVCAGALFFMTGIWMTMP
;
A
#
# COMPACT_ATOMS: atom_id res chain seq x y z
N MET A 1 47.47 18.17 -17.20
CA MET A 1 46.56 18.76 -16.19
C MET A 1 45.22 18.05 -16.05
N GLN A 2 44.68 17.35 -17.07
CA GLN A 2 43.38 16.66 -16.96
C GLN A 2 43.37 15.42 -16.03
N GLN A 3 44.49 14.72 -15.89
CA GLN A 3 44.57 13.50 -15.05
C GLN A 3 44.42 13.80 -13.55
N SER A 4 44.96 14.90 -13.02
CA SER A 4 44.83 15.24 -11.59
C SER A 4 43.42 15.65 -11.17
N ILE A 5 42.61 16.18 -12.11
CA ILE A 5 41.25 16.64 -11.80
C ILE A 5 40.33 15.43 -11.55
N LEU A 6 40.44 14.39 -12.38
CA LEU A 6 39.65 13.17 -12.22
C LEU A 6 40.02 12.41 -10.93
N THR A 7 41.30 12.33 -10.59
CA THR A 7 41.74 11.68 -9.35
C THR A 7 41.21 12.38 -8.10
N ASN A 8 41.19 13.72 -8.10
CA ASN A 8 40.65 14.50 -6.97
C ASN A 8 39.13 14.37 -6.83
N ILE A 9 38.40 14.23 -7.94
CA ILE A 9 36.94 13.99 -7.92
C ILE A 9 36.63 12.60 -7.34
N PHE A 10 37.33 11.55 -7.77
CA PHE A 10 37.15 10.21 -7.20
C PHE A 10 37.48 10.14 -5.71
N LEU A 11 38.50 10.86 -5.26
CA LEU A 11 38.85 10.96 -3.84
C LEU A 11 37.75 11.67 -3.02
N ALA A 12 37.16 12.73 -3.57
CA ALA A 12 36.08 13.47 -2.90
C ALA A 12 34.78 12.64 -2.77
N VAL A 13 34.44 11.84 -3.78
CA VAL A 13 33.25 10.97 -3.75
C VAL A 13 33.43 9.80 -2.77
N SER A 14 34.66 9.28 -2.63
CA SER A 14 35.00 8.24 -1.65
C SER A 14 34.85 8.73 -0.20
N LEU A 15 35.30 9.95 0.09
CA LEU A 15 35.19 10.56 1.42
C LEU A 15 33.74 10.92 1.81
N MET A 16 32.89 11.26 0.84
CA MET A 16 31.48 11.54 1.10
C MET A 16 30.69 10.26 1.45
N SER A 17 31.11 9.11 0.92
CA SER A 17 30.45 7.82 1.13
C SER A 17 30.67 7.26 2.54
N THR A 18 31.78 7.60 3.20
CA THR A 18 32.06 7.20 4.59
C THR A 18 31.43 8.13 5.64
N ALA A 19 31.16 9.39 5.31
CA ALA A 19 30.49 10.34 6.21
C ALA A 19 28.98 10.06 6.37
N ALA A 20 28.33 9.42 5.38
CA ALA A 20 26.91 9.08 5.44
C ALA A 20 26.57 7.93 6.41
N LEU A 21 27.57 7.18 6.88
CA LEU A 21 27.39 6.03 7.80
C LEU A 21 27.65 6.37 9.28
N GLY A 22 28.01 7.62 9.61
CA GLY A 22 28.45 8.03 10.96
C GLY A 22 27.35 8.49 11.94
N LYS A 23 26.07 8.37 11.60
CA LYS A 23 24.95 8.79 12.47
C LYS A 23 24.03 7.61 12.80
N ALA A 24 24.59 6.51 13.29
CA ALA A 24 23.85 5.53 14.07
C ALA A 24 24.31 5.62 15.53
N ILE A 25 24.06 6.77 16.17
CA ILE A 25 24.15 6.88 17.62
C ILE A 25 22.93 6.13 18.17
N SER A 26 23.19 5.03 18.85
CA SER A 26 22.21 4.24 19.58
C SER A 26 21.58 5.09 20.68
N VAL A 27 20.42 5.69 20.40
CA VAL A 27 19.51 6.17 21.43
C VAL A 27 18.83 4.91 22.01
N PRO A 28 18.88 4.67 23.33
CA PRO A 28 18.05 3.65 23.94
C PRO A 28 16.58 4.03 23.72
N GLY A 29 15.93 3.35 22.78
CA GLY A 29 14.49 3.53 22.55
C GLY A 29 13.70 3.13 23.81
N PRO A 30 12.52 3.72 24.03
CA PRO A 30 11.66 3.33 25.14
C PRO A 30 11.38 1.83 25.08
N ALA A 31 11.42 1.16 26.23
CA ALA A 31 11.21 -0.27 26.35
C ALA A 31 9.90 -0.68 25.63
N ILE A 32 10.04 -1.51 24.60
CA ILE A 32 8.91 -2.09 23.88
C ILE A 32 8.25 -3.08 24.84
N VAL A 33 7.19 -2.65 25.51
CA VAL A 33 6.29 -3.56 26.23
C VAL A 33 5.50 -4.31 25.18
N VAL A 34 5.75 -5.62 25.08
CA VAL A 34 4.96 -6.54 24.26
C VAL A 34 3.51 -6.51 24.76
N ARG A 35 2.64 -5.78 24.07
CA ARG A 35 1.18 -5.78 24.33
C ARG A 35 0.45 -6.95 23.66
N GLN A 36 1.15 -7.69 22.79
CA GLN A 36 0.61 -8.84 22.09
C GLN A 36 1.30 -10.11 22.60
N THR A 37 0.71 -10.72 23.62
CA THR A 37 0.96 -12.13 23.90
C THR A 37 0.25 -12.91 22.80
N ASN A 38 0.99 -13.30 21.76
CA ASN A 38 0.57 -14.43 20.95
C ASN A 38 0.43 -15.61 21.94
N PRO A 39 -0.72 -16.30 22.05
CA PRO A 39 -0.79 -17.48 22.89
C PRO A 39 0.09 -18.54 22.22
N THR A 40 1.34 -18.65 22.66
CA THR A 40 2.22 -19.76 22.32
C THR A 40 1.76 -20.96 23.14
N THR A 41 0.60 -21.51 22.78
CA THR A 41 0.17 -22.84 23.20
C THR A 41 0.22 -23.71 21.93
N PRO A 42 1.16 -24.65 21.81
CA PRO A 42 1.20 -25.59 20.70
C PRO A 42 0.11 -26.66 20.89
N ALA A 43 -1.15 -26.27 20.75
CA ALA A 43 -2.30 -27.17 20.83
C ALA A 43 -3.58 -26.52 20.23
N ALA A 44 -3.51 -26.03 18.99
CA ALA A 44 -4.69 -25.81 18.12
C ALA A 44 -4.22 -25.38 16.73
N GLN A 45 -3.57 -26.29 16.01
CA GLN A 45 -3.43 -26.21 14.56
C GLN A 45 -4.76 -26.65 13.92
N SER A 46 -5.83 -25.97 14.32
CA SER A 46 -7.21 -26.13 13.88
C SER A 46 -7.74 -24.75 13.53
N THR A 47 -7.30 -24.26 12.38
CA THR A 47 -8.14 -23.84 11.25
C THR A 47 -9.49 -23.17 11.54
N ILE A 48 -9.61 -22.33 12.56
CA ILE A 48 -10.77 -21.45 12.74
C ILE A 48 -10.25 -20.03 12.74
N MET A 49 -10.48 -19.34 11.63
CA MET A 49 -10.20 -17.92 11.51
C MET A 49 -10.94 -17.15 12.61
N SER A 50 -10.28 -16.20 13.27
CA SER A 50 -10.99 -15.38 14.27
C SER A 50 -11.90 -14.38 13.57
N CYS A 51 -12.99 -13.94 14.23
CA CYS A 51 -13.83 -12.86 13.73
C CYS A 51 -13.03 -11.56 13.48
N GLY A 52 -11.96 -11.33 14.23
CA GLY A 52 -11.05 -10.19 14.05
C GLY A 52 -10.22 -10.29 12.77
N GLU A 53 -9.74 -11.48 12.41
CA GLU A 53 -9.05 -11.67 11.13
C GLU A 53 -10.03 -11.58 9.96
N TYR A 54 -11.26 -12.10 10.11
CA TYR A 54 -12.30 -11.92 9.09
C TYR A 54 -12.64 -10.43 8.91
N SER A 55 -12.87 -9.67 9.98
CA SER A 55 -13.15 -8.24 9.86
C SER A 55 -12.01 -7.49 9.18
N ARG A 56 -10.75 -7.85 9.48
CA ARG A 56 -9.58 -7.26 8.84
C ARG A 56 -9.52 -7.58 7.35
N ILE A 57 -9.70 -8.84 6.96
CA ILE A 57 -9.71 -9.28 5.56
C ILE A 57 -10.86 -8.59 4.80
N ALA A 58 -12.06 -8.51 5.41
CA ALA A 58 -13.22 -7.84 4.85
C ALA A 58 -12.96 -6.34 4.60
N ASN A 59 -12.38 -5.62 5.57
CA ASN A 59 -12.07 -4.20 5.42
C ASN A 59 -10.98 -3.94 4.38
N LEU A 60 -9.88 -4.71 4.42
CA LEU A 60 -8.78 -4.56 3.46
C LEU A 60 -9.21 -4.90 2.03
N SER A 61 -9.99 -5.97 1.85
CA SER A 61 -10.51 -6.33 0.53
C SER A 61 -11.52 -5.32 0.00
N THR A 62 -12.39 -4.76 0.86
CA THR A 62 -13.32 -3.69 0.47
C THR A 62 -12.58 -2.46 -0.06
N VAL A 63 -11.52 -2.06 0.65
CA VAL A 63 -10.69 -0.91 0.23
C VAL A 63 -9.85 -1.24 -0.99
N GLY A 64 -9.33 -2.46 -1.11
CA GLY A 64 -8.56 -2.90 -2.27
C GLY A 64 -9.38 -3.06 -3.55
N ALA A 65 -10.63 -3.53 -3.44
CA ALA A 65 -11.51 -3.75 -4.58
C ALA A 65 -12.11 -2.45 -5.14
N ASN A 66 -12.09 -1.36 -4.37
CA ASN A 66 -12.56 -0.04 -4.80
C ASN A 66 -11.37 0.86 -5.18
N SER A 67 -11.30 1.28 -6.45
CA SER A 67 -10.18 2.11 -6.94
C SER A 67 -10.03 3.44 -6.20
N THR A 68 -11.14 4.04 -5.77
CA THR A 68 -11.12 5.32 -5.06
C THR A 68 -10.53 5.15 -3.67
N TYR A 69 -11.01 4.16 -2.91
CA TYR A 69 -10.48 3.88 -1.57
C TYR A 69 -9.01 3.44 -1.64
N ARG A 70 -8.67 2.61 -2.61
CA ARG A 70 -7.29 2.16 -2.86
C ARG A 70 -6.34 3.31 -3.17
N ALA A 71 -6.73 4.22 -4.06
CA ALA A 71 -5.93 5.39 -4.40
C ALA A 71 -5.71 6.29 -3.18
N THR A 72 -6.77 6.59 -2.42
CA THR A 72 -6.66 7.39 -1.20
C THR A 72 -5.81 6.72 -0.12
N PHE A 73 -5.85 5.38 -0.02
CA PHE A 73 -4.99 4.63 0.89
C PHE A 73 -3.51 4.70 0.47
N PHE A 74 -3.21 4.61 -0.84
CA PHE A 74 -1.85 4.76 -1.34
C PHE A 74 -1.28 6.16 -1.12
N GLU A 75 -2.11 7.19 -1.29
CA GLU A 75 -1.70 8.57 -1.03
C GLU A 75 -1.47 8.84 0.46
N ALA A 76 -2.31 8.29 1.34
CA ALA A 76 -2.21 8.50 2.78
C ALA A 76 -1.15 7.62 3.47
N SER A 77 -0.81 6.47 2.89
CA SER A 77 0.11 5.51 3.52
C SER A 77 1.56 5.99 3.43
N PRO A 78 2.31 5.98 4.55
CA PRO A 78 3.74 6.27 4.54
C PRO A 78 4.58 5.13 3.94
N ASN A 79 3.98 3.96 3.72
CA ASN A 79 4.65 2.81 3.14
C ASN A 79 4.64 2.88 1.61
N GLY A 80 5.60 2.23 0.95
CA GLY A 80 5.66 2.21 -0.50
C GLY A 80 4.44 1.55 -1.16
N ASN A 81 4.05 2.05 -2.35
CA ASN A 81 2.87 1.57 -3.09
C ASN A 81 2.89 0.07 -3.37
N GLN A 82 4.06 -0.54 -3.61
CA GLN A 82 4.15 -1.98 -3.84
C GLN A 82 3.75 -2.78 -2.60
N PHE A 83 4.25 -2.41 -1.43
CA PHE A 83 3.89 -3.08 -0.18
C PHE A 83 2.41 -2.91 0.14
N ASN A 84 1.89 -1.69 -0.02
CA ASN A 84 0.47 -1.42 0.17
C ASN A 84 -0.41 -2.23 -0.80
N ALA A 85 -0.01 -2.33 -2.07
CA ALA A 85 -0.71 -3.13 -3.06
C ALA A 85 -0.73 -4.61 -2.67
N GLU A 86 0.39 -5.17 -2.25
CA GLU A 86 0.47 -6.57 -1.80
C GLU A 86 -0.46 -6.86 -0.62
N VAL A 87 -0.53 -5.97 0.38
CA VAL A 87 -1.42 -6.14 1.53
C VAL A 87 -2.89 -6.17 1.12
N LEU A 88 -3.29 -5.28 0.20
CA LEU A 88 -4.67 -5.24 -0.30
C LEU A 88 -4.98 -6.43 -1.21
N ASP A 89 -4.07 -6.77 -2.12
CA ASP A 89 -4.27 -7.84 -3.10
C ASP A 89 -4.31 -9.21 -2.41
N THR A 90 -3.47 -9.44 -1.39
CA THR A 90 -3.53 -10.65 -0.57
C THR A 90 -4.83 -10.76 0.22
N ALA A 91 -5.40 -9.65 0.69
CA ALA A 91 -6.70 -9.66 1.36
C ALA A 91 -7.84 -9.97 0.38
N ILE A 92 -7.80 -9.41 -0.84
CA ILE A 92 -8.78 -9.73 -1.91
C ILE A 92 -8.74 -11.22 -2.25
N LEU A 93 -7.54 -11.80 -2.39
CA LEU A 93 -7.37 -13.22 -2.69
C LEU A 93 -7.86 -14.14 -1.56
N LYS A 94 -7.77 -13.70 -0.31
CA LYS A 94 -8.24 -14.46 0.86
C LYS A 94 -9.75 -14.35 1.05
N LEU A 95 -10.38 -13.25 0.64
CA LEU A 95 -11.81 -12.99 0.89
C LEU A 95 -12.73 -14.17 0.52
N PRO A 96 -12.62 -14.84 -0.65
CA PRO A 96 -13.50 -15.93 -1.03
C PRO A 96 -13.51 -17.11 -0.06
N SER A 97 -12.37 -17.46 0.54
CA SER A 97 -12.30 -18.58 1.48
C SER A 97 -12.98 -18.25 2.82
N VAL A 98 -13.03 -16.97 3.19
CA VAL A 98 -13.62 -16.51 4.45
C VAL A 98 -15.12 -16.34 4.33
N ILE A 99 -15.61 -15.77 3.22
CA ILE A 99 -17.05 -15.58 2.99
C ILE A 99 -17.78 -16.89 2.75
N MET A 100 -17.09 -17.93 2.27
CA MET A 100 -17.69 -19.25 2.04
C MET A 100 -17.63 -20.16 3.26
N ASP A 101 -16.94 -19.77 4.34
CA ASP A 101 -16.90 -20.53 5.58
C ASP A 101 -18.21 -20.32 6.35
N ARG A 102 -19.06 -21.35 6.31
CA ARG A 102 -20.37 -21.32 6.99
C ARG A 102 -20.23 -21.22 8.51
N ALA A 103 -19.31 -21.95 9.12
CA ALA A 103 -19.13 -21.94 10.57
C ALA A 103 -18.67 -20.56 11.06
N LEU A 104 -17.80 -19.91 10.27
CA LEU A 104 -17.31 -18.57 10.57
C LEU A 104 -18.40 -17.49 10.40
N ASN A 105 -19.21 -17.55 9.34
CA ASN A 105 -20.30 -16.60 9.14
C ASN A 105 -21.44 -16.79 10.15
N GLU A 106 -21.69 -18.01 10.63
CA GLU A 106 -22.64 -18.26 11.72
C GLU A 106 -22.13 -17.69 13.06
N ALA A 107 -20.82 -17.71 13.30
CA ALA A 107 -20.22 -17.17 14.52
C ALA A 107 -20.04 -15.64 14.50
N CYS A 108 -19.65 -15.06 13.36
CA CYS A 108 -19.23 -13.66 13.25
C CYS A 108 -20.22 -12.77 12.48
N GLY A 109 -21.20 -13.37 11.79
CA GLY A 109 -22.11 -12.68 10.88
C GLY A 109 -21.46 -12.31 9.54
N ASN A 110 -22.20 -11.55 8.72
CA ASN A 110 -21.70 -11.07 7.43
C ASN A 110 -20.84 -9.81 7.59
N LEU A 111 -19.57 -10.01 7.95
CA LEU A 111 -18.62 -8.91 8.14
C LEU A 111 -18.24 -8.21 6.83
N THR A 112 -18.42 -8.85 5.67
CA THR A 112 -18.19 -8.19 4.37
C THR A 112 -19.22 -7.12 4.05
N ALA A 113 -20.50 -7.40 4.29
CA ALA A 113 -21.56 -6.40 4.12
C ALA A 113 -21.34 -5.20 5.06
N LEU A 114 -20.94 -5.48 6.31
CA LEU A 114 -20.60 -4.43 7.26
C LEU A 114 -19.38 -3.62 6.80
N ALA A 115 -18.32 -4.27 6.33
CA ALA A 115 -17.12 -3.58 5.84
C ALA A 115 -17.41 -2.65 4.66
N ILE A 116 -18.30 -3.03 3.74
CA ILE A 116 -18.73 -2.17 2.62
C ILE A 116 -19.46 -0.93 3.13
N GLN A 117 -20.41 -1.11 4.04
CA GLN A 117 -21.20 0.00 4.59
C GLN A 117 -20.32 0.96 5.41
N GLU A 118 -19.48 0.41 6.29
CA GLU A 118 -18.57 1.20 7.13
C GLU A 118 -17.48 1.87 6.31
N ALA A 119 -16.98 1.24 5.23
CA ALA A 119 -16.05 1.90 4.32
C ALA A 119 -16.67 3.14 3.67
N ALA A 120 -17.93 3.06 3.24
CA ALA A 120 -18.64 4.21 2.69
C ALA A 120 -18.83 5.32 3.74
N ASN A 121 -19.31 4.97 4.93
CA ASN A 121 -19.49 5.91 6.03
C ASN A 121 -18.16 6.57 6.43
N ASN A 122 -17.09 5.79 6.63
CA ASN A 122 -15.77 6.30 6.98
C ASN A 122 -15.20 7.22 5.90
N PHE A 123 -15.45 6.92 4.63
CA PHE A 123 -15.02 7.78 3.54
C PHE A 123 -15.71 9.16 3.58
N THR A 124 -16.99 9.23 3.99
CA THR A 124 -17.68 10.52 4.15
C THR A 124 -17.05 11.43 5.21
N ILE A 125 -16.46 10.83 6.25
CA ILE A 125 -15.72 11.52 7.32
C ILE A 125 -14.20 11.55 7.05
N ARG A 126 -13.77 11.39 5.79
CA ARG A 126 -12.37 11.49 5.35
C ARG A 126 -11.43 10.49 6.02
N THR A 127 -11.92 9.27 6.22
CA THR A 127 -11.17 8.18 6.84
C THR A 127 -11.17 6.95 5.94
N VAL A 128 -9.99 6.35 5.76
CA VAL A 128 -9.79 5.09 5.02
C VAL A 128 -8.92 4.18 5.85
N LEU A 129 -9.46 3.02 6.25
CA LEU A 129 -8.84 2.10 7.20
C LEU A 129 -8.39 2.85 8.47
N GLN A 130 -7.08 2.89 8.70
CA GLN A 130 -6.43 3.51 9.86
C GLN A 130 -6.06 4.98 9.64
N PHE A 131 -6.21 5.49 8.42
CA PHE A 131 -5.82 6.84 8.06
C PHE A 131 -7.03 7.76 8.12
N SER A 132 -6.93 8.83 8.91
CA SER A 132 -7.95 9.86 9.07
C SER A 132 -7.42 11.21 8.58
N ASN A 133 -8.33 12.18 8.42
CA ASN A 133 -8.01 13.53 7.93
C ASN A 133 -7.40 13.54 6.52
N ILE A 134 -7.86 12.63 5.66
CA ILE A 134 -7.39 12.55 4.28
C ILE A 134 -7.84 13.83 3.55
N PRO A 135 -6.94 14.54 2.86
CA PRO A 135 -7.32 15.71 2.09
C PRO A 135 -8.33 15.32 1.00
N PRO A 136 -9.28 16.21 0.67
CA PRO A 136 -10.18 15.94 -0.44
C PRO A 136 -9.36 15.74 -1.72
N ALA A 137 -9.75 14.77 -2.55
CA ALA A 137 -9.08 14.49 -3.80
C ALA A 137 -8.94 15.78 -4.62
N ALA A 138 -7.72 16.10 -5.02
CA ALA A 138 -7.50 17.22 -5.93
C ALA A 138 -8.25 16.92 -7.24
N PRO A 139 -8.87 17.93 -7.88
CA PRO A 139 -9.46 17.73 -9.19
C PRO A 139 -8.38 17.19 -10.13
N LEU A 140 -8.72 16.17 -10.92
CA LEU A 140 -7.80 15.65 -11.93
C LEU A 140 -7.37 16.81 -12.83
N ASP A 141 -6.07 16.88 -13.14
CA ASP A 141 -5.54 17.87 -14.05
C ASP A 141 -5.99 17.53 -15.49
N ILE A 142 -7.19 17.98 -15.86
CA ILE A 142 -7.76 17.84 -17.22
C ILE A 142 -7.18 18.93 -18.15
N SER A 143 -6.01 19.48 -17.81
CA SER A 143 -5.32 20.46 -18.64
C SER A 143 -4.92 19.88 -20.00
N THR A 144 -4.72 20.77 -20.96
CA THR A 144 -4.29 20.50 -22.35
C THR A 144 -3.06 19.58 -22.42
N ASN A 145 -2.27 19.48 -21.34
CA ASN A 145 -1.17 18.52 -21.20
C ASN A 145 -1.57 17.06 -21.47
N ILE A 146 -2.76 16.60 -21.03
CA ILE A 146 -3.21 15.22 -21.30
C ILE A 146 -3.41 15.00 -22.81
N ILE A 147 -3.96 16.00 -23.52
CA ILE A 147 -4.21 15.92 -24.97
C ILE A 147 -2.89 15.72 -25.73
N PHE A 148 -1.84 16.47 -25.36
CA PHE A 148 -0.52 16.33 -25.97
C PHE A 148 0.11 14.96 -25.72
N VAL A 149 0.00 14.42 -24.50
CA VAL A 149 0.52 13.09 -24.16
C VAL A 149 -0.23 12.00 -24.92
N CYS A 150 -1.56 12.03 -24.96
CA CYS A 150 -2.37 11.07 -25.70
C CYS A 150 -2.10 11.14 -27.21
N ALA A 151 -2.04 12.34 -27.78
CA ALA A 151 -1.75 12.52 -29.20
C ALA A 151 -0.34 12.03 -29.57
N GLY A 152 0.66 12.30 -28.73
CA GLY A 152 2.02 11.80 -28.93
C GLY A 152 2.12 10.27 -28.88
N ALA A 153 1.44 9.64 -27.91
CA ALA A 153 1.39 8.18 -27.81
C ALA A 153 0.71 7.54 -29.03
N LEU A 154 -0.39 8.12 -29.50
CA LEU A 154 -1.07 7.65 -30.72
C LEU A 154 -0.17 7.79 -31.94
N PHE A 155 0.48 8.94 -32.12
CA PHE A 155 1.41 9.16 -33.24
C PHE A 155 2.55 8.14 -33.25
N PHE A 156 3.13 7.84 -32.08
CA PHE A 156 4.20 6.87 -31.95
C PHE A 156 3.72 5.46 -32.29
N MET A 157 2.56 5.05 -31.78
CA MET A 157 1.98 3.74 -32.08
C MET A 157 1.61 3.62 -33.56
N THR A 158 0.89 4.58 -34.14
CA THR A 158 0.54 4.55 -35.56
C THR A 158 1.77 4.63 -36.47
N GLY A 159 2.78 5.40 -36.08
CA GLY A 159 4.04 5.51 -36.82
C GLY A 159 4.75 4.16 -36.91
N ILE A 160 4.85 3.43 -35.80
CA ILE A 160 5.44 2.09 -35.79
C ILE A 160 4.64 1.12 -36.66
N TRP A 161 3.31 1.13 -36.56
CA TRP A 161 2.44 0.27 -37.36
C TRP A 161 2.56 0.52 -38.87
N MET A 162 2.74 1.77 -39.30
CA MET A 162 2.91 2.12 -40.72
C MET A 162 4.32 1.78 -41.25
N THR A 163 5.28 1.49 -40.38
CA THR A 163 6.65 1.10 -40.73
C THR A 163 6.94 -0.40 -40.59
N MET A 164 5.97 -1.19 -40.12
CA MET A 164 6.06 -2.65 -40.18
C MET A 164 5.83 -3.12 -41.63
N PRO A 165 6.72 -3.93 -42.22
CA PRO A 165 6.56 -4.48 -43.57
C PRO A 165 5.42 -5.49 -43.67
#